data_AF-A0A8T1R5T4-F1
#
_entry.id   AF-A0A8T1R5T4-F1
#
_cell.length_a   1.000
_cell.length_b   1.000
_cell.length_c   1.000
_cell.angle_alpha   90.00
_cell.angle_beta   90.00
_cell.angle_gamma   90.00
#
_symmetry.space_group_name_H-M   'P 1'
#
loop_
_entity.id
_entity.type
_entity.pdbx_description
1 polymer ?
#
loop_
_entity_poly.entity_id
_entity_poly.type
_entity_poly.pdbx_seq_one_letter_code
_entity_poly.pdbx_strand_id
1 'polypeptide(L)'
;MPLKWVLHWQPNAGSTVNSQILSEVSQCVESINGVKEGRWRATLTFYKPHTREPTQASEFPRDFLGISLPEQPNKYYLIIRGQRIVLEADSSIQTLMEKLQSYKTRVALYFDGFQYQLGDFQLRVGKVVPTHSENLRGIVMEVEYLPISSMEKGRQVMEEFVDIWQEALSKRSLPGHFVHIEPNFADYGLADSYSSQHSAVQYATVMAQLIATVQAVQSMRS
;
A
#
# COMPACT_ATOMS: atom_id res chain seq x y z
N MET A 1 17.47 -0.75 -11.32
CA MET A 1 16.12 -0.34 -10.90
C MET A 1 15.61 -1.39 -9.92
N PRO A 2 14.85 -1.04 -8.86
CA PRO A 2 14.17 -2.03 -8.03
C PRO A 2 12.85 -2.47 -8.65
N LEU A 3 12.41 -3.68 -8.30
CA LEU A 3 11.01 -4.11 -8.42
C LEU A 3 10.42 -4.18 -7.02
N LYS A 4 9.20 -3.68 -6.84
CA LYS A 4 8.54 -3.65 -5.53
C LYS A 4 7.12 -4.17 -5.63
N TRP A 5 6.72 -5.01 -4.67
CA TRP A 5 5.38 -5.54 -4.51
C TRP A 5 4.79 -5.14 -3.16
N VAL A 6 3.54 -4.69 -3.16
CA VAL A 6 2.79 -4.41 -1.94
C VAL A 6 1.73 -5.49 -1.75
N LEU A 7 1.90 -6.30 -0.71
CA LEU A 7 0.98 -7.34 -0.29
C LEU A 7 0.16 -6.85 0.91
N HIS A 8 -1.04 -7.41 1.05
CA HIS A 8 -1.90 -7.14 2.19
C HIS A 8 -2.38 -8.44 2.83
N TRP A 9 -2.60 -8.39 4.14
CA TRP A 9 -3.10 -9.54 4.88
C TRP A 9 -4.59 -9.71 4.66
N GLN A 10 -4.97 -10.87 4.12
CA GLN A 10 -6.36 -11.30 4.03
C GLN A 10 -6.66 -12.29 5.17
N PRO A 11 -7.47 -11.90 6.17
CA PRO A 11 -7.84 -12.80 7.25
C PRO A 11 -8.79 -13.90 6.77
N ASN A 12 -8.74 -15.07 7.41
CA ASN A 12 -9.70 -16.14 7.17
C ASN A 12 -11.13 -15.70 7.57
N ALA A 13 -12.14 -16.35 6.99
CA ALA A 13 -13.54 -16.07 7.33
C ALA A 13 -13.77 -16.16 8.85
N GLY A 14 -14.39 -15.12 9.43
CA GLY A 14 -14.63 -15.02 10.87
C GLY A 14 -13.44 -14.57 11.72
N SER A 15 -12.26 -14.38 11.14
CA SER A 15 -11.07 -13.87 11.83
C SER A 15 -10.88 -12.37 11.60
N THR A 16 -10.31 -11.68 12.59
CA THR A 16 -9.99 -10.25 12.48
C THR A 16 -8.49 -10.02 12.57
N VAL A 17 -7.99 -9.02 11.86
CA VAL A 17 -6.59 -8.61 11.95
C VAL A 17 -6.30 -8.05 13.34
N ASN A 18 -5.18 -8.46 13.94
CA ASN A 18 -4.73 -7.99 15.25
C ASN A 18 -3.21 -7.78 15.28
N SER A 19 -2.69 -7.17 16.34
CA SER A 19 -1.26 -6.91 16.50
C SER A 19 -0.43 -8.18 16.71
N GLN A 20 -1.02 -9.28 17.14
CA GLN A 20 -0.30 -10.54 17.33
C GLN A 20 0.12 -11.15 15.99
N ILE A 21 -0.75 -11.09 14.97
CA ILE A 21 -0.41 -11.51 13.60
C ILE A 21 0.79 -10.70 13.09
N LEU A 22 0.83 -9.39 13.35
CA LEU A 22 1.97 -8.54 12.96
C LEU A 22 3.27 -8.97 13.65
N SER A 23 3.23 -9.29 14.94
CA SER A 23 4.39 -9.78 15.68
C SER A 23 4.90 -11.11 15.13
N GLU A 24 3.99 -12.05 14.86
CA GLU A 24 4.32 -13.36 14.29
C GLU A 24 4.91 -13.25 12.88
N VAL A 25 4.33 -12.38 12.05
CA VAL A 25 4.86 -12.07 10.72
C VAL A 25 6.26 -11.47 10.84
N SER A 26 6.47 -10.51 11.74
CA SER A 26 7.78 -9.87 11.94
C SER A 26 8.82 -10.90 12.39
N GLN A 27 8.46 -11.79 13.32
CA GLN A 27 9.34 -12.87 13.78
C GLN A 27 9.61 -13.90 12.66
N CYS A 28 8.66 -14.10 11.74
CA CYS A 28 8.86 -14.94 10.57
C CYS A 28 9.94 -14.36 9.65
N VAL A 29 9.93 -13.05 9.40
CA VAL A 29 10.99 -12.36 8.64
C VAL A 29 12.36 -12.57 9.31
N GLU A 30 12.42 -12.42 10.62
CA GLU A 30 13.66 -12.62 11.39
C GLU A 30 14.14 -14.09 11.33
N SER A 31 13.21 -15.06 11.33
CA SER A 31 13.56 -16.50 11.27
C SER A 31 14.11 -16.96 9.92
N ILE A 32 13.85 -16.21 8.84
CA ILE A 32 14.43 -16.48 7.52
C ILE A 32 15.74 -15.70 7.29
N ASN A 33 16.36 -15.17 8.35
CA ASN A 33 17.58 -14.34 8.36
C ASN A 33 17.36 -12.87 7.96
N GLY A 34 16.14 -12.34 8.11
CA GLY A 34 15.89 -10.92 7.90
C GLY A 34 16.51 -10.07 9.02
N VAL A 35 17.37 -9.11 8.64
CA VAL A 35 18.04 -8.19 9.56
C VAL A 35 17.23 -6.92 9.68
N LYS A 36 16.78 -6.58 10.88
CA LYS A 36 15.99 -5.37 11.13
C LYS A 36 16.84 -4.10 11.00
N GLU A 37 16.51 -3.24 10.05
CA GLU A 37 17.28 -2.01 9.76
C GLU A 37 16.69 -0.74 10.38
N GLY A 38 15.38 -0.70 10.61
CA GLY A 38 14.76 0.50 11.16
C GLY A 38 13.25 0.54 11.09
N ARG A 39 12.70 1.72 11.35
CA ARG A 39 11.27 1.99 11.21
C ARG A 39 10.96 2.43 9.79
N TRP A 40 9.82 1.99 9.29
CA TRP A 40 9.29 2.40 8.00
C TRP A 40 7.93 3.06 8.19
N ARG A 41 7.68 4.14 7.44
CA ARG A 41 6.40 4.83 7.41
C ARG A 41 6.05 5.31 6.01
N ALA A 42 4.80 5.11 5.62
CA ALA A 42 4.20 5.73 4.44
C ALA A 42 2.82 6.27 4.79
N THR A 43 2.37 7.30 4.06
CA THR A 43 1.06 7.94 4.28
C THR A 43 0.28 7.96 2.99
N LEU A 44 -0.95 7.45 3.04
CA LEU A 44 -1.89 7.49 1.94
C LEU A 44 -3.18 8.18 2.36
N THR A 45 -3.59 9.15 1.58
CA THR A 45 -4.70 10.06 1.87
C THR A 45 -5.76 9.94 0.79
N PHE A 46 -7.02 9.82 1.19
CA PHE A 46 -8.18 9.83 0.31
C PHE A 46 -8.87 11.19 0.38
N TYR A 47 -8.91 11.85 -0.77
CA TYR A 47 -9.44 13.19 -0.96
C TYR A 47 -10.80 13.13 -1.64
N LYS A 48 -11.72 13.99 -1.18
CA LYS A 48 -12.99 14.26 -1.84
C LYS A 48 -13.07 15.71 -2.30
N PRO A 49 -13.62 15.98 -3.49
CA PRO A 49 -13.85 17.35 -3.92
C PRO A 49 -14.76 18.06 -2.93
N HIS A 50 -14.39 19.30 -2.59
CA HIS A 50 -15.20 20.16 -1.75
C HIS A 50 -16.10 21.02 -2.64
N THR A 51 -17.23 20.45 -3.06
CA THR A 51 -18.19 21.18 -3.89
C THR A 51 -19.04 22.08 -3.01
N ARG A 52 -18.88 23.41 -3.12
CA ARG A 52 -19.74 24.39 -2.43
C ARG A 52 -21.10 24.55 -3.14
N GLU A 53 -21.16 24.31 -4.45
CA GLU A 53 -22.38 24.38 -5.26
C GLU A 53 -22.57 23.10 -6.12
N PRO A 54 -23.76 22.48 -6.13
CA PRO A 54 -24.01 21.22 -6.85
C PRO A 54 -23.85 21.32 -8.38
N THR A 55 -23.86 22.52 -8.96
CA THR A 55 -23.61 22.79 -10.38
C THR A 55 -22.16 22.59 -10.82
N GLN A 56 -21.19 22.66 -9.89
CA GLN A 56 -19.75 22.47 -10.16
C GLN A 56 -19.28 21.02 -10.01
N ALA A 57 -20.19 20.08 -9.70
CA ALA A 57 -19.84 18.68 -9.44
C ALA A 57 -19.22 17.95 -10.65
N SER A 58 -19.40 18.47 -11.88
CA SER A 58 -18.82 17.93 -13.11
C SER A 58 -17.45 18.48 -13.46
N GLU A 59 -16.98 19.57 -12.84
CA GLU A 59 -15.69 20.20 -13.17
C GLU A 59 -14.50 19.58 -12.44
N PHE A 60 -14.73 18.95 -11.29
CA PHE A 60 -13.66 18.33 -10.50
C PHE A 60 -13.56 16.82 -10.76
N PRO A 61 -12.35 16.27 -10.93
CA PRO A 61 -12.17 14.82 -10.91
C PRO A 61 -12.75 14.25 -9.60
N ARG A 62 -13.55 13.19 -9.74
CA ARG A 62 -14.10 12.44 -8.61
C ARG A 62 -12.96 11.94 -7.71
N ASP A 63 -13.29 11.74 -6.43
CA ASP A 63 -12.42 11.26 -5.35
C ASP A 63 -11.07 10.63 -5.80
N PHE A 64 -9.96 11.17 -5.31
CA PHE A 64 -8.62 10.66 -5.63
C PHE A 64 -7.82 10.28 -4.39
N LEU A 65 -6.76 9.51 -4.62
CA LEU A 65 -5.80 9.11 -3.61
C LEU A 65 -4.53 9.94 -3.76
N GLY A 66 -3.91 10.28 -2.65
CA GLY A 66 -2.59 10.90 -2.60
C GLY A 66 -1.65 10.05 -1.75
N ILE A 67 -0.41 9.88 -2.19
CA ILE A 67 0.60 9.12 -1.44
C ILE A 67 1.96 9.82 -1.47
N SER A 68 2.60 9.83 -0.30
CA SER A 68 4.01 10.18 -0.13
C SER A 68 4.81 8.90 0.07
N LEU A 69 5.85 8.72 -0.76
CA LEU A 69 6.76 7.58 -0.71
C LEU A 69 8.06 7.99 0.00
N PRO A 70 8.58 7.19 0.95
CA PRO A 70 9.76 7.55 1.72
C PRO A 70 11.03 7.70 0.87
N GLU A 71 11.09 7.02 -0.28
CA GLU A 71 12.23 7.08 -1.21
C GLU A 71 12.30 8.42 -1.97
N GLN A 72 11.17 9.13 -2.08
CA GLN A 72 11.08 10.41 -2.76
C GLN A 72 10.27 11.42 -1.94
N PRO A 73 10.84 11.94 -0.83
CA PRO A 73 10.11 12.81 0.09
C PRO A 73 9.65 14.14 -0.53
N ASN A 74 10.32 14.58 -1.60
CA ASN A 74 9.99 15.82 -2.32
C ASN A 74 8.86 15.63 -3.36
N LYS A 75 8.35 14.40 -3.51
CA LYS A 75 7.33 14.07 -4.50
C LYS A 75 6.04 13.64 -3.83
N TYR A 76 4.94 13.87 -4.54
CA TYR A 76 3.63 13.41 -4.16
C TYR A 76 2.91 12.83 -5.37
N TYR A 77 2.29 11.68 -5.18
CA TYR A 77 1.61 10.97 -6.25
C TYR A 77 0.11 11.05 -6.04
N LEU A 78 -0.61 11.49 -7.07
CA LEU A 78 -2.07 11.55 -7.07
C LEU A 78 -2.62 10.47 -8.00
N ILE A 79 -3.55 9.67 -7.51
CA ILE A 79 -4.12 8.53 -8.25
C ILE A 79 -5.63 8.69 -8.32
N ILE A 80 -6.14 8.85 -9.54
CA ILE A 80 -7.57 8.90 -9.82
C ILE A 80 -7.99 7.53 -10.37
N ARG A 81 -8.40 6.63 -9.47
CA ARG A 81 -8.64 5.21 -9.79
C ARG A 81 -9.72 5.01 -10.86
N GLY A 82 -10.79 5.81 -10.84
CA GLY A 82 -11.90 5.67 -11.79
C GLY A 82 -11.49 5.95 -13.24
N GLN A 83 -10.53 6.85 -13.44
CA GLN A 83 -10.01 7.25 -14.75
C GLN A 83 -8.66 6.58 -15.06
N ARG A 84 -8.13 5.78 -14.13
CA ARG A 84 -6.80 5.15 -14.22
C ARG A 84 -5.70 6.17 -14.51
N ILE A 85 -5.74 7.30 -13.83
CA ILE A 85 -4.72 8.36 -13.98
C ILE A 85 -3.80 8.34 -12.76
N VAL A 86 -2.49 8.40 -12.99
CA VAL A 86 -1.47 8.68 -11.97
C VAL A 86 -0.70 9.93 -12.34
N LEU A 87 -0.60 10.87 -11.41
CA LEU A 87 0.11 12.13 -11.57
C LEU A 87 1.24 12.19 -10.56
N GLU A 88 2.42 12.59 -11.04
CA GLU A 88 3.53 12.97 -10.17
C GLU A 88 3.53 14.49 -10.00
N ALA A 89 3.60 14.94 -8.76
CA ALA A 89 3.69 16.35 -8.41
C ALA A 89 4.80 16.56 -7.37
N ASP A 90 5.20 17.81 -7.18
CA ASP A 90 6.01 18.21 -6.04
C ASP A 90 5.20 18.12 -4.73
N SER A 91 5.87 17.86 -3.60
CA SER A 91 5.20 17.72 -2.30
C SER A 91 4.42 18.97 -1.87
N SER A 92 4.79 20.15 -2.38
CA SER A 92 4.06 21.41 -2.17
C SER A 92 2.59 21.40 -2.66
N ILE A 93 2.21 20.45 -3.52
CA ILE A 93 0.82 20.29 -3.96
C ILE A 93 -0.14 20.07 -2.79
N GLN A 94 0.31 19.43 -1.71
CA GLN A 94 -0.50 19.22 -0.52
C GLN A 94 -0.90 20.56 0.11
N THR A 95 0.07 21.46 0.31
CA THR A 95 -0.15 22.81 0.84
C THR A 95 -1.03 23.65 -0.08
N LEU A 96 -0.88 23.51 -1.40
CA LEU A 96 -1.73 24.19 -2.37
C LEU A 96 -3.19 23.73 -2.25
N MET A 97 -3.44 22.42 -2.20
CA MET A 97 -4.78 21.87 -2.04
C MET A 97 -5.45 22.30 -0.73
N GLU A 98 -4.68 22.35 0.36
CA GLU A 98 -5.14 22.84 1.66
C GLU A 98 -5.53 24.33 1.61
N LYS A 99 -4.68 25.18 1.01
CA LYS A 99 -4.95 26.63 0.88
C LYS A 99 -6.16 26.92 -0.02
N LEU A 100 -6.27 26.21 -1.13
CA LEU A 100 -7.38 26.37 -2.06
C LEU A 100 -8.69 25.80 -1.50
N GLN A 101 -8.62 24.95 -0.47
CA GLN A 101 -9.76 24.23 0.10
C GLN A 101 -10.60 23.48 -0.93
N SER A 102 -10.02 23.15 -2.09
CA SER A 102 -10.72 22.49 -3.21
C SER A 102 -11.06 21.04 -2.91
N TYR A 103 -10.30 20.40 -2.01
CA TYR A 103 -10.51 19.02 -1.59
C TYR A 103 -10.46 18.91 -0.08
N LYS A 104 -11.30 18.04 0.47
CA LYS A 104 -11.28 17.66 1.88
C LYS A 104 -10.71 16.26 2.02
N THR A 105 -9.76 16.12 2.94
CA THR A 105 -9.29 14.80 3.39
C THR A 105 -10.43 14.09 4.09
N ARG A 106 -10.85 12.94 3.55
CA ARG A 106 -11.91 12.12 4.15
C ARG A 106 -11.32 11.05 5.05
N VAL A 107 -10.24 10.40 4.60
CA VAL A 107 -9.52 9.36 5.35
C VAL A 107 -8.04 9.50 5.02
N ALA A 108 -7.18 9.46 6.02
CA ALA A 108 -5.76 9.22 5.82
C ALA A 108 -5.35 7.98 6.61
N LEU A 109 -4.51 7.15 6.01
CA LEU A 109 -3.95 5.95 6.62
C LEU A 109 -2.44 6.07 6.71
N TYR A 110 -1.92 5.69 7.87
CA TYR A 110 -0.51 5.46 8.09
C TYR A 110 -0.21 3.98 7.96
N PHE A 111 0.78 3.70 7.12
CA PHE A 111 1.50 2.45 7.13
C PHE A 111 2.69 2.65 8.06
N ASP A 112 2.72 1.92 9.18
CA ASP A 112 3.74 2.08 10.21
C ASP A 112 4.28 0.70 10.60
N GLY A 113 5.59 0.53 10.51
CA GLY A 113 6.20 -0.77 10.62
C GLY A 113 7.71 -0.76 10.71
N PHE A 114 8.31 -1.89 10.38
CA PHE A 114 9.75 -2.09 10.39
C PHE A 114 10.25 -2.50 9.00
N GLN A 115 11.47 -2.06 8.71
CA GLN A 115 12.23 -2.45 7.54
C GLN A 115 13.22 -3.55 7.92
N TYR A 116 13.36 -4.53 7.06
CA TYR A 116 14.23 -5.69 7.17
C TYR A 116 15.02 -5.86 5.87
N GLN A 117 16.30 -6.16 5.99
CA GLN A 117 17.16 -6.55 4.88
C GLN A 117 17.31 -8.07 4.85
N LEU A 118 17.11 -8.67 3.69
CA LEU A 118 17.20 -10.10 3.48
C LEU A 118 17.98 -10.38 2.18
N GLY A 119 19.31 -10.37 2.27
CA GLY A 119 20.17 -10.51 1.09
C GLY A 119 19.89 -9.38 0.08
N ASP A 120 19.46 -9.75 -1.12
CA ASP A 120 19.10 -8.84 -2.22
C ASP A 120 17.67 -8.27 -2.11
N PHE A 121 16.92 -8.67 -1.07
CA PHE A 121 15.57 -8.19 -0.80
C PHE A 121 15.55 -7.22 0.36
N GLN A 122 14.67 -6.24 0.25
CA GLN A 122 14.27 -5.34 1.32
C GLN A 122 12.79 -5.56 1.60
N LEU A 123 12.48 -5.95 2.83
CA LEU A 123 11.12 -6.18 3.28
C LEU A 123 10.68 -5.06 4.22
N ARG A 124 9.44 -4.61 4.10
CA ARG A 124 8.83 -3.70 5.07
C ARG A 124 7.50 -4.28 5.51
N VAL A 125 7.39 -4.60 6.79
CA VAL A 125 6.16 -5.15 7.37
C VAL A 125 5.58 -4.13 8.33
N GLY A 126 4.30 -3.81 8.16
CA GLY A 126 3.67 -2.79 8.98
C GLY A 126 2.16 -2.95 9.14
N LYS A 127 1.65 -2.27 10.16
CA LYS A 127 0.21 -2.08 10.35
C LYS A 127 -0.30 -0.91 9.53
N VAL A 128 -1.57 -1.00 9.16
CA VAL A 128 -2.32 0.09 8.55
C VAL A 128 -3.28 0.64 9.59
N VAL A 129 -3.10 1.90 9.98
CA VAL A 129 -3.93 2.58 10.97
C VAL A 129 -4.43 3.93 10.44
N PRO A 130 -5.69 4.32 10.67
CA PRO A 130 -6.17 5.65 10.32
C PRO A 130 -5.51 6.73 11.17
N THR A 131 -5.32 7.92 10.60
CA THR A 131 -4.69 9.06 11.30
C THR A 131 -5.41 9.48 12.59
N HIS A 132 -6.72 9.24 12.66
CA HIS A 132 -7.57 9.64 13.79
C HIS A 132 -8.03 8.46 14.67
N SER A 133 -7.48 7.25 14.48
CA SER A 133 -7.83 6.11 15.32
C SER A 133 -6.71 5.09 15.38
N GLU A 134 -6.46 4.51 16.56
CA GLU A 134 -5.51 3.41 16.70
C GLU A 134 -6.05 2.04 16.22
N ASN A 135 -7.28 2.02 15.71
CA ASN A 135 -7.90 0.82 15.19
C ASN A 135 -7.15 0.30 13.96
N LEU A 136 -6.58 -0.90 14.11
CA LEU A 136 -5.91 -1.62 13.05
C LEU A 136 -6.88 -1.92 11.90
N ARG A 137 -6.56 -1.41 10.70
CA ARG A 137 -7.34 -1.66 9.47
C ARG A 137 -6.82 -2.85 8.68
N GLY A 138 -5.55 -3.17 8.83
CA GLY A 138 -4.91 -4.27 8.12
C GLY A 138 -3.43 -4.36 8.43
N ILE A 139 -2.79 -5.39 7.89
CA ILE A 139 -1.34 -5.57 7.88
C ILE A 139 -0.92 -5.55 6.42
N VAL A 140 0.19 -4.89 6.13
CA VAL A 140 0.81 -4.89 4.80
C VAL A 140 2.24 -5.38 4.89
N MET A 141 2.69 -5.94 3.78
CA MET A 141 4.08 -6.30 3.57
C MET A 141 4.49 -5.74 2.21
N GLU A 142 5.50 -4.89 2.20
CA GLU A 142 6.18 -4.48 0.99
C GLU A 142 7.43 -5.35 0.83
N VAL A 143 7.64 -5.85 -0.38
CA VAL A 143 8.85 -6.58 -0.76
C VAL A 143 9.48 -5.81 -1.91
N GLU A 144 10.76 -5.48 -1.79
CA GLU A 144 11.54 -4.78 -2.80
C GLU A 144 12.77 -5.62 -3.14
N TYR A 145 13.02 -5.86 -4.43
CA TYR A 145 14.17 -6.63 -4.91
C TYR A 145 15.16 -5.72 -5.64
N LEU A 146 16.43 -5.76 -5.22
CA LEU A 146 17.50 -4.86 -5.64
C LEU A 146 18.74 -5.64 -6.14
N PRO A 147 19.35 -5.27 -7.29
CA PRO A 147 18.82 -4.59 -8.46
C PRO A 147 18.37 -5.57 -9.56
N ILE A 148 17.27 -5.24 -10.27
CA ILE A 148 16.83 -6.04 -11.42
C ILE A 148 17.54 -5.66 -12.72
N SER A 149 17.94 -6.68 -13.49
CA SER A 149 18.37 -6.56 -14.90
C SER A 149 17.18 -6.50 -15.86
N SER A 150 16.03 -7.05 -15.48
CA SER A 150 14.76 -7.01 -16.24
C SER A 150 13.57 -7.22 -15.30
N MET A 151 12.43 -6.58 -15.58
CA MET A 151 11.21 -6.75 -14.76
C MET A 151 10.65 -8.17 -14.80
N GLU A 152 10.76 -8.87 -15.93
CA GLU A 152 10.26 -10.24 -16.08
C GLU A 152 11.01 -11.21 -15.16
N LYS A 153 12.35 -11.18 -15.17
CA LYS A 153 13.16 -11.97 -14.22
C LYS A 153 12.93 -11.54 -12.78
N GLY A 154 12.78 -10.24 -12.54
CA GLY A 154 12.42 -9.73 -11.22
C GLY A 154 11.10 -10.30 -10.72
N ARG A 155 10.08 -10.40 -11.59
CA ARG A 155 8.78 -10.98 -11.27
C ARG A 155 8.91 -12.44 -10.87
N GLN A 156 9.64 -13.25 -11.63
CA GLN A 156 9.89 -14.67 -11.29
C GLN A 156 10.55 -14.82 -9.92
N VAL A 157 11.58 -14.03 -9.63
CA VAL A 157 12.28 -14.03 -8.34
C VAL A 157 11.35 -13.59 -7.20
N MET A 158 10.47 -12.62 -7.45
CA MET A 158 9.48 -12.16 -6.47
C MET A 158 8.39 -13.22 -6.21
N GLU A 159 7.95 -13.96 -7.24
CA GLU A 159 7.02 -15.08 -7.10
C GLU A 159 7.63 -16.19 -6.24
N GLU A 160 8.85 -16.62 -6.56
CA GLU A 160 9.58 -17.61 -5.77
C GLU A 160 9.76 -17.16 -4.31
N PHE A 161 10.07 -15.88 -4.09
CA PHE A 161 10.16 -15.31 -2.76
C PHE A 161 8.83 -15.41 -2.00
N VAL A 162 7.72 -15.04 -2.66
CA VAL A 162 6.38 -15.10 -2.05
C VAL A 162 5.99 -16.54 -1.73
N ASP A 163 6.35 -17.51 -2.56
CA ASP A 163 6.08 -18.93 -2.30
C ASP A 163 6.86 -19.44 -1.08
N ILE A 164 8.16 -19.15 -0.99
CA ILE A 164 8.99 -19.49 0.18
C ILE A 164 8.42 -18.83 1.44
N TRP A 165 8.02 -17.58 1.32
CA TRP A 165 7.42 -16.82 2.42
C TRP A 165 6.09 -17.42 2.89
N GLN A 166 5.21 -17.80 1.97
CA GLN A 166 3.95 -18.48 2.30
C GLN A 166 4.21 -19.82 2.99
N GLU A 167 5.20 -20.59 2.52
CA GLU A 167 5.58 -21.84 3.17
C GLU A 167 6.09 -21.59 4.60
N ALA A 168 6.94 -20.58 4.81
CA ALA A 168 7.44 -20.21 6.13
C ALA A 168 6.32 -19.79 7.09
N LEU A 169 5.34 -19.02 6.60
CA LEU A 169 4.17 -18.62 7.40
C LEU A 169 3.21 -19.77 7.68
N SER A 170 3.07 -20.73 6.77
CA SER A 170 2.17 -21.88 6.95
C SER A 170 2.53 -22.68 8.21
N LYS A 171 3.82 -22.75 8.54
CA LYS A 171 4.36 -23.40 9.75
C LYS A 171 3.88 -22.75 11.05
N ARG A 172 3.42 -21.49 11.01
CA ARG A 172 2.93 -20.71 12.16
C ARG A 172 1.41 -20.76 12.37
N SER A 173 0.65 -21.41 11.47
CA SER A 173 -0.81 -21.59 11.59
C SER A 173 -1.60 -20.29 11.81
N LEU A 174 -1.21 -19.21 11.13
CA LEU A 174 -1.86 -17.91 11.27
C LEU A 174 -3.24 -17.89 10.58
N PRO A 175 -4.23 -17.13 11.12
CA PRO A 175 -5.58 -17.08 10.58
C PRO A 175 -5.71 -16.13 9.38
N GLY A 176 -5.01 -16.43 8.30
CA GLY A 176 -5.00 -15.66 7.06
C GLY A 176 -3.73 -15.88 6.25
N HIS A 177 -3.61 -15.11 5.15
CA HIS A 177 -2.43 -15.14 4.29
C HIS A 177 -2.21 -13.78 3.63
N PHE A 178 -0.98 -13.56 3.14
CA PHE A 178 -0.70 -12.38 2.32
C PHE A 178 -1.13 -12.61 0.88
N VAL A 179 -1.80 -11.61 0.32
CA VAL A 179 -2.24 -11.61 -1.07
C VAL A 179 -1.58 -10.44 -1.80
N HIS A 180 -0.94 -10.77 -2.91
CA HIS A 180 -0.46 -9.80 -3.89
C HIS A 180 -1.57 -9.57 -4.93
N ILE A 181 -1.89 -8.30 -5.20
CA ILE A 181 -2.83 -7.92 -6.24
C ILE A 181 -2.08 -7.05 -7.22
N GLU A 182 -1.66 -7.66 -8.32
CA GLU A 182 -0.94 -6.96 -9.37
C GLU A 182 -1.89 -5.99 -10.11
N PRO A 183 -1.63 -4.66 -10.06
CA PRO A 183 -2.40 -3.72 -10.85
C PRO A 183 -2.03 -3.87 -12.32
N ASN A 184 -3.00 -3.70 -13.21
CA ASN A 184 -2.69 -3.55 -14.62
C ASN A 184 -2.06 -2.17 -14.87
N PHE A 185 -0.74 -2.09 -14.91
CA PHE A 185 -0.03 -0.82 -15.07
C PHE A 185 -0.26 -0.17 -16.44
N ALA A 186 -0.50 -0.97 -17.48
CA ALA A 186 -0.81 -0.48 -18.82
C ALA A 186 -2.14 0.29 -18.86
N ASP A 187 -3.10 -0.08 -18.01
CA ASP A 187 -4.36 0.66 -17.85
C ASP A 187 -4.14 2.10 -17.34
N TYR A 188 -3.01 2.35 -16.66
CA TYR A 188 -2.59 3.66 -16.17
C TYR A 188 -1.62 4.39 -17.12
N GLY A 189 -1.34 3.81 -18.30
CA GLY A 189 -0.39 4.35 -19.27
C GLY A 189 1.07 4.29 -18.80
N LEU A 190 1.39 3.42 -17.84
CA LEU A 190 2.75 3.24 -17.33
C LEU A 190 3.55 2.30 -18.24
N ALA A 191 4.84 2.61 -18.42
CA ALA A 191 5.76 1.80 -19.22
C ALA A 191 6.23 0.55 -18.46
N ASP A 192 6.77 -0.43 -19.18
CA ASP A 192 7.35 -1.68 -18.62
C ASP A 192 8.66 -1.48 -17.84
N SER A 193 9.01 -0.24 -17.49
CA SER A 193 10.12 0.10 -16.61
C SER A 193 9.58 0.54 -15.26
N TYR A 194 9.92 -0.20 -14.21
CA TYR A 194 9.43 0.08 -12.87
C TYR A 194 9.83 1.48 -12.40
N SER A 195 8.86 2.23 -11.90
CA SER A 195 9.01 3.61 -11.43
C SER A 195 8.22 3.81 -10.13
N SER A 196 8.46 4.92 -9.44
CA SER A 196 7.72 5.29 -8.24
C SER A 196 6.21 5.41 -8.46
N GLN A 197 5.76 5.71 -9.69
CA GLN A 197 4.34 5.72 -10.04
C GLN A 197 3.72 4.31 -9.96
N HIS A 198 4.47 3.27 -10.29
CA HIS A 198 4.02 1.88 -10.13
C HIS A 198 3.78 1.55 -8.66
N SER A 199 4.71 1.94 -7.79
CA SER A 199 4.55 1.81 -6.34
C SER A 199 3.28 2.52 -5.86
N ALA A 200 3.07 3.76 -6.30
CA ALA A 200 1.89 4.56 -5.93
C ALA A 200 0.57 3.88 -6.33
N VAL A 201 0.51 3.29 -7.53
CA VAL A 201 -0.67 2.54 -8.02
C VAL A 201 -0.90 1.25 -7.20
N GLN A 202 0.17 0.55 -6.80
CA GLN A 202 0.05 -0.64 -5.93
C GLN A 202 -0.53 -0.29 -4.56
N TYR A 203 -0.01 0.75 -3.91
CA TYR A 203 -0.57 1.24 -2.64
C TYR A 203 -2.05 1.63 -2.77
N ALA A 204 -2.41 2.30 -3.87
CA ALA A 204 -3.80 2.65 -4.16
C ALA A 204 -4.71 1.42 -4.33
N THR A 205 -4.16 0.35 -4.92
CA THR A 205 -4.87 -0.92 -5.12
C THR A 205 -5.08 -1.66 -3.80
N VAL A 206 -4.04 -1.78 -2.97
CA VAL A 206 -4.13 -2.37 -1.63
C VAL A 206 -5.11 -1.62 -0.75
N MET A 207 -5.08 -0.28 -0.76
CA MET A 207 -6.03 0.52 -0.01
C MET A 207 -7.49 0.22 -0.37
N ALA A 208 -7.79 0.10 -1.67
CA ALA A 208 -9.13 -0.21 -2.12
C ALA A 208 -9.66 -1.52 -1.53
N GLN A 209 -8.78 -2.52 -1.42
CA GLN A 209 -9.11 -3.84 -0.91
C GLN A 209 -9.27 -3.84 0.60
N LEU A 210 -8.42 -3.09 1.32
CA LEU A 210 -8.57 -2.89 2.76
C LEU A 210 -9.90 -2.19 3.09
N ILE A 211 -10.31 -1.17 2.32
CA ILE A 211 -11.62 -0.52 2.50
C ILE A 211 -12.76 -1.51 2.22
N ALA A 212 -12.70 -2.24 1.10
CA ALA A 212 -13.75 -3.19 0.72
C ALA A 212 -13.93 -4.29 1.78
N THR A 213 -12.83 -4.82 2.31
CA THR A 213 -12.84 -5.85 3.36
C THR A 213 -13.49 -5.34 4.64
N VAL A 214 -13.18 -4.11 5.06
CA VAL A 214 -13.80 -3.49 6.25
C VAL A 214 -15.30 -3.30 6.05
N GLN A 215 -15.73 -2.84 4.87
CA GLN A 215 -17.16 -2.64 4.57
C GLN A 215 -17.92 -3.97 4.57
N ALA A 216 -17.34 -5.03 4.02
CA ALA A 216 -17.93 -6.37 4.02
C ALA A 216 -18.14 -6.90 5.46
N VAL A 217 -17.12 -6.78 6.32
CA VAL A 217 -17.21 -7.22 7.72
C VAL A 217 -18.25 -6.40 8.51
N GLN A 218 -18.40 -5.11 8.23
CA GLN A 218 -19.43 -4.28 8.85
C GLN A 218 -20.84 -4.68 8.41
N SER A 219 -21.04 -4.99 7.13
CA SER A 219 -22.34 -5.42 6.59
C SER A 219 -22.80 -6.79 7.10
N MET A 220 -21.87 -7.67 7.51
CA MET A 220 -22.20 -8.96 8.11
C MET A 220 -22.53 -8.88 9.60
N ARG A 221 -22.27 -7.74 10.26
CA ARG A 221 -22.53 -7.51 11.69
C ARG A 221 -23.80 -6.69 11.94
N SER A 222 -24.46 -6.20 10.90
CA SER A 222 -25.74 -5.48 10.94
C SER A 222 -26.90 -6.40 10.61
#